data_AF-A0A7V1RFW4-F1
#
_entry.id   AF-A0A7V1RFW4-F1
#
_cell.length_a   1.000
_cell.length_b   1.000
_cell.length_c   1.000
_cell.angle_alpha   90.00
_cell.angle_beta   90.00
_cell.angle_gamma   90.00
#
_symmetry.space_group_name_H-M   'P 1'
#
loop_
_entity.id
_entity.type
_entity.pdbx_description
1 polymer ?
#
loop_
_entity_poly.entity_id
_entity_poly.type
_entity_poly.pdbx_seq_one_letter_code
_entity_poly.pdbx_strand_id
1 'polypeptide(L)'
;VREALRSLSRRQFARSVARLVPEIGPGDLVPDGSGVRAQALRSDGRLADDFLIERQERAIHVLNAPSPAATASLEIGRLLAEMAHGFGVLP
;
A
#
# COMPACT_ATOMS: atom_id res chain seq x y z
N VAL A 1 -2.72 -20.02 0.38
CA VAL A 1 -2.43 -20.86 -0.83
C VAL A 1 -3.21 -20.41 -2.06
N ARG A 2 -4.54 -20.26 -2.02
CA ARG A 2 -5.36 -19.87 -3.19
C ARG A 2 -4.88 -18.59 -3.90
N GLU A 3 -4.53 -17.56 -3.13
CA GLU A 3 -4.05 -16.29 -3.68
C GLU A 3 -2.71 -16.43 -4.40
N ALA A 4 -1.76 -17.15 -3.81
CA ALA A 4 -0.48 -17.47 -4.45
C ALA A 4 -0.68 -18.28 -5.74
N LEU A 5 -1.56 -19.29 -5.73
CA LEU A 5 -1.88 -20.09 -6.93
C LEU A 5 -2.49 -19.24 -8.06
N ARG A 6 -3.35 -18.27 -7.72
CA ARG A 6 -3.90 -17.32 -8.68
C ARG A 6 -2.80 -16.46 -9.30
N SER A 7 -1.91 -15.91 -8.48
CA SER A 7 -0.82 -15.04 -8.94
C SER A 7 0.22 -15.80 -9.78
N LEU A 8 0.46 -17.08 -9.49
CA LEU A 8 1.40 -17.93 -10.22
C LEU A 8 0.81 -18.55 -11.50
N SER A 9 -0.52 -18.54 -11.67
CA SER A 9 -1.20 -19.17 -12.81
C SER A 9 -1.87 -18.15 -13.71
N ARG A 10 -1.28 -17.91 -14.89
CA ARG A 10 -1.85 -17.04 -15.92
C ARG A 10 -3.31 -17.37 -16.25
N ARG A 11 -3.66 -18.66 -16.31
CA ARG A 11 -5.06 -19.11 -16.57
C ARG A 11 -6.01 -18.72 -15.43
N GLN A 12 -5.60 -18.88 -14.18
CA GLN A 12 -6.44 -18.55 -13.02
C GLN A 12 -6.56 -17.03 -12.83
N PHE A 13 -5.50 -16.28 -13.14
CA PHE A 13 -5.52 -14.83 -13.17
C PHE A 13 -6.49 -14.31 -14.25
N ALA A 14 -6.39 -14.80 -15.49
CA ALA A 14 -7.29 -14.44 -16.59
C ALA A 14 -8.76 -14.71 -16.22
N ARG A 15 -9.08 -15.88 -15.65
CA ARG A 15 -10.43 -16.19 -15.16
C ARG A 15 -10.93 -15.20 -14.10
N SER A 16 -10.02 -14.62 -13.31
CA SER A 16 -10.38 -13.62 -12.30
C SER A 16 -10.66 -12.25 -12.91
N VAL A 17 -9.87 -11.85 -13.91
CA VAL A 17 -10.07 -10.63 -14.68
C VAL A 17 -11.35 -10.70 -15.51
N ALA A 18 -11.67 -11.86 -16.08
CA ALA A 18 -12.87 -12.09 -16.89
C ALA A 18 -14.20 -11.89 -16.14
N ARG A 19 -14.19 -11.76 -14.80
CA ARG A 19 -15.38 -11.36 -14.04
C ARG A 19 -15.72 -9.86 -14.20
N LEU A 20 -14.74 -9.04 -14.59
CA LEU A 20 -14.90 -7.61 -14.85
C LEU A 20 -14.93 -7.31 -16.36
N VAL A 21 -14.09 -7.98 -17.15
CA VAL A 21 -14.00 -7.82 -18.61
C VAL A 21 -14.03 -9.21 -19.27
N PRO A 22 -15.20 -9.75 -19.64
CA PRO A 22 -15.38 -11.14 -20.08
C PRO A 22 -14.55 -11.58 -21.28
N GLU A 23 -14.16 -10.65 -22.14
CA GLU A 23 -13.41 -10.89 -23.37
C GLU A 23 -11.93 -11.20 -23.11
N ILE A 24 -11.40 -10.85 -21.93
CA ILE A 24 -9.99 -11.07 -21.59
C ILE A 24 -9.72 -12.57 -21.37
N GLY A 25 -8.80 -13.11 -22.16
CA GLY A 25 -8.27 -14.45 -22.05
C GLY A 25 -6.81 -14.50 -21.57
N PRO A 26 -6.25 -15.71 -21.36
CA PRO A 26 -4.84 -15.87 -20.98
C PRO A 26 -3.86 -15.33 -22.02
N GLY A 27 -4.27 -15.23 -23.29
CA GLY A 27 -3.43 -14.71 -24.39
C GLY A 27 -3.20 -13.19 -24.30
N ASP A 28 -4.10 -12.46 -23.65
CA ASP A 28 -4.05 -11.00 -23.53
C ASP A 28 -3.18 -10.53 -22.35
N LEU A 29 -2.71 -11.47 -21.52
CA LEU A 29 -1.89 -11.18 -20.35
C LEU A 29 -0.40 -11.15 -20.70
N VAL A 30 0.24 -10.01 -20.45
CA VAL A 30 1.69 -9.84 -20.51
C VAL A 30 2.30 -9.83 -19.10
N PRO A 31 3.56 -10.26 -18.92
CA PRO A 31 4.27 -10.09 -17.66
C PRO A 31 4.39 -8.61 -17.29
N ASP A 32 4.29 -8.31 -15.99
CA ASP A 32 4.49 -6.97 -15.43
C ASP A 32 5.07 -7.09 -14.01
N GLY A 33 5.45 -5.96 -13.42
CA GLY A 33 5.96 -5.87 -12.06
C GLY A 33 4.94 -6.29 -10.99
N SER A 34 5.45 -6.65 -9.82
CA SER A 34 4.65 -6.85 -8.63
C SER A 34 5.05 -5.83 -7.56
N GLY A 35 4.11 -5.48 -6.68
CA GLY A 35 4.33 -4.54 -5.59
C GLY A 35 3.91 -5.15 -4.25
N VAL A 36 4.63 -4.78 -3.18
CA VAL A 36 4.28 -5.11 -1.79
C VAL A 36 3.84 -3.83 -1.11
N ARG A 37 2.68 -3.86 -0.46
CA ARG A 37 2.21 -2.73 0.36
C ARG A 37 2.98 -2.73 1.68
N ALA A 38 3.56 -1.59 2.04
CA ALA A 38 4.14 -1.36 3.35
C ALA A 38 3.01 -1.15 4.39
N GLN A 39 2.28 -2.23 4.68
CA GLN A 39 1.16 -2.23 5.60
C GLN A 39 1.57 -2.84 6.94
N ALA A 40 1.38 -2.10 8.03
CA ALA A 40 1.78 -2.54 9.36
C ALA A 40 0.89 -3.70 9.86
N LEU A 41 1.52 -4.68 10.51
CA LEU A 41 0.86 -5.79 11.19
C LEU A 41 0.98 -5.58 12.69
N ARG A 42 -0.15 -5.63 13.39
CA ARG A 42 -0.20 -5.53 14.85
C ARG A 42 0.21 -6.87 15.49
N SER A 43 0.57 -6.83 16.77
CA SER A 43 0.95 -8.01 17.54
C SER A 43 -0.14 -9.09 17.62
N ASP A 44 -1.40 -8.71 17.45
CA ASP A 44 -2.55 -9.63 17.39
C ASP A 44 -2.81 -10.19 15.98
N GLY A 45 -1.94 -9.90 15.01
CA GLY A 45 -2.04 -10.39 13.63
C GLY A 45 -3.02 -9.62 12.75
N ARG A 46 -3.65 -8.53 13.25
CA ARG A 46 -4.47 -7.67 12.41
C ARG A 46 -3.62 -6.65 11.66
N LEU A 47 -4.01 -6.36 10.43
CA LEU A 47 -3.42 -5.25 9.68
C LEU A 47 -3.89 -3.92 10.27
N ALA A 48 -3.02 -2.91 10.28
CA ALA A 48 -3.42 -1.55 10.58
C ALA A 48 -4.25 -1.00 9.41
N ASP A 49 -5.44 -0.51 9.72
CA ASP A 49 -6.41 -0.03 8.73
C ASP A 49 -6.18 1.43 8.32
N ASP A 50 -5.58 2.24 9.19
CA ASP A 50 -5.41 3.68 9.02
C ASP A 50 -3.93 4.11 9.18
N PHE A 51 -3.63 5.40 9.02
CA PHE A 51 -2.32 5.96 9.25
C PHE A 51 -1.80 5.64 10.66
N LEU A 52 -0.56 5.18 10.74
CA LEU A 52 0.16 5.00 12.00
C LEU A 52 1.41 5.86 11.95
N ILE A 53 1.36 6.99 12.64
CA ILE A 53 2.44 7.97 12.71
C ILE A 53 2.87 8.08 14.18
N GLU A 54 4.14 7.80 14.45
CA GLU A 54 4.74 7.89 15.78
C GLU A 54 5.73 9.04 15.85
N ARG A 55 5.64 9.86 16.90
CA ARG A 55 6.52 11.01 17.11
C ARG A 55 7.50 10.72 18.25
N GLN A 56 8.78 10.94 17.98
CA GLN A 56 9.87 10.97 18.95
C GLN A 56 10.42 12.41 19.04
N GLU A 57 11.34 12.69 19.96
CA GLU A 57 11.88 14.04 20.18
C GLU A 57 12.42 14.72 18.90
N ARG A 58 13.04 13.94 18.01
CA ARG A 58 13.67 14.43 16.77
C ARG A 58 13.36 13.58 15.53
N ALA A 59 12.29 12.78 15.58
CA ALA A 59 11.92 11.91 14.47
C ALA A 59 10.40 11.74 14.38
N ILE A 60 9.91 11.62 13.14
CA ILE A 60 8.53 11.20 12.85
C ILE A 60 8.62 9.90 12.06
N HIS A 61 8.01 8.84 12.59
CA HIS A 61 7.95 7.53 11.96
C HIS A 61 6.58 7.34 11.32
N VAL A 62 6.53 7.25 9.99
CA VAL A 62 5.33 6.86 9.27
C VAL A 62 5.34 5.34 9.12
N LEU A 63 4.76 4.66 10.09
CA LEU A 63 4.78 3.20 10.21
C LEU A 63 3.72 2.53 9.33
N ASN A 64 2.60 3.21 9.10
CA ASN A 64 1.55 2.77 8.20
C ASN A 64 0.97 3.98 7.48
N ALA A 65 0.87 3.89 6.17
CA ALA A 65 0.12 4.82 5.33
C ALA A 65 -0.57 3.94 4.28
N PRO A 66 -1.72 3.32 4.60
CA PRO A 66 -2.42 2.47 3.67
C PRO A 66 -3.13 3.32 2.61
N SER A 67 -3.82 2.67 1.68
CA SER A 67 -4.56 3.36 0.62
C SER A 67 -5.51 4.41 1.22
N PRO A 68 -5.52 5.66 0.72
CA PRO A 68 -4.96 6.11 -0.55
C PRO A 68 -3.60 6.84 -0.45
N ALA A 69 -2.56 6.18 0.08
CA ALA A 69 -1.22 6.77 0.24
C ALA A 69 -0.64 7.47 -0.99
N ALA A 70 -0.72 6.85 -2.18
CA ALA A 70 -0.21 7.45 -3.41
C ALA A 70 -1.01 8.70 -3.81
N THR A 71 -2.34 8.59 -3.78
CA THR A 71 -3.26 9.69 -4.17
C THR A 71 -3.21 10.86 -3.19
N ALA A 72 -3.08 10.59 -1.89
CA ALA A 72 -3.06 11.60 -0.83
C ALA A 72 -1.64 12.01 -0.39
N SER A 73 -0.61 11.59 -1.14
CA SER A 73 0.81 11.75 -0.75
C SER A 73 1.20 13.18 -0.42
N LEU A 74 0.67 14.17 -1.15
CA LEU A 74 0.97 15.59 -0.92
C LEU A 74 0.36 16.12 0.39
N GLU A 75 -0.89 15.78 0.70
CA GLU A 75 -1.51 16.18 1.97
C GLU A 75 -0.87 15.48 3.17
N ILE A 76 -0.52 14.20 3.01
CA ILE A 76 0.27 13.48 4.03
C ILE A 76 1.61 14.20 4.23
N GLY A 77 2.30 14.57 3.15
CA GLY A 77 3.55 15.32 3.22
C GLY A 77 3.41 16.65 3.95
N ARG A 78 2.35 17.42 3.66
CA ARG A 78 2.06 18.70 4.34
C ARG A 78 1.84 18.49 5.83
N LEU A 79 1.03 17.50 6.21
CA LEU A 79 0.78 17.15 7.60
C LEU A 79 2.08 16.81 8.34
N LEU A 80 2.94 16.00 7.73
CA LEU A 80 4.23 15.60 8.32
C LEU A 80 5.20 16.80 8.45
N ALA A 81 5.22 17.71 7.48
CA ALA A 81 6.02 18.93 7.55
C ALA A 81 5.57 19.85 8.70
N GLU A 82 4.25 20.02 8.87
CA GLU A 82 3.69 20.78 9.99
C GLU A 82 4.03 20.16 11.35
N MET A 83 3.98 18.82 11.46
CA MET A 83 4.43 18.11 12.66
C MET A 83 5.92 18.35 12.94
N ALA A 84 6.74 18.43 11.89
CA ALA A 84 8.19 18.64 12.02
C ALA A 84 8.56 20.07 12.46
N HIS A 85 7.74 21.10 12.17
CA HIS A 85 7.97 22.45 12.70
C HIS A 85 8.03 22.46 14.24
N GLY A 86 7.27 21.58 14.90
CA GLY A 86 7.31 21.41 16.35
C GLY A 86 8.62 20.85 16.91
N PHE A 87 9.59 20.47 16.05
CA PHE A 87 10.94 20.07 16.47
C PHE A 87 11.93 21.23 16.51
N GLY A 88 11.55 22.44 16.06
CA GLY A 88 12.44 23.60 16.04
C GLY A 88 13.63 23.46 15.08
N VAL A 89 13.55 22.58 14.08
CA VAL A 89 14.67 22.23 13.17
C VAL A 89 14.54 22.83 11.77
N LEU A 90 13.60 23.74 11.54
CA LEU A 90 13.57 24.55 10.31
C LEU A 90 13.23 26.00 10.66
N PRO A 91 13.87 27.00 10.02
CA PRO A 91 13.52 28.40 10.19
C PRO A 91 12.10 28.71 9.72
#